data_AF-A0A0V0GNG1-F1
#
_entry.id   AF-A0A0V0GNG1-F1
#
_cell.length_a   1.000
_cell.length_b   1.000
_cell.length_c   1.000
_cell.angle_alpha   90.00
_cell.angle_beta   90.00
_cell.angle_gamma   90.00
#
_symmetry.space_group_name_H-M   'P 1'
#
loop_
_entity.id
_entity.type
_entity.pdbx_description
1 polymer ?
#
loop_
_entity_poly.entity_id
_entity_poly.type
_entity_poly.pdbx_seq_one_letter_code
_entity_poly.pdbx_strand_id
1 'polypeptide(L)'
;DPRYCCSGAYATPDTCKPTDYPEYFKNSCPRAYSYAYDDGTSTFTCASADYVITFCPAPSTSQKSSGGQYPGGGSNVSLISSSGVLAYGPLPFLTSLMITILAVIFFDL
;
A
#
# COMPACT_ATOMS: atom_id res chain seq x y z
N ASP A 1 21.44 -3.25 5.95
CA ASP A 1 22.39 -3.64 4.89
C ASP A 1 21.86 -3.13 3.56
N PRO A 2 22.63 -2.38 2.75
CA PRO A 2 22.19 -1.84 1.46
C PRO A 2 21.58 -2.87 0.50
N ARG A 3 21.95 -4.16 0.64
CA ARG A 3 21.39 -5.28 -0.14
C ARG A 3 19.89 -5.47 0.02
N TYR A 4 19.35 -5.20 1.20
CA TYR A 4 17.91 -5.35 1.46
C TYR A 4 17.09 -4.14 1.03
N CYS A 5 17.73 -2.99 0.90
CA CYS A 5 17.09 -1.73 0.53
C CYS A 5 17.32 -1.36 -0.94
N CYS A 6 18.08 -2.17 -1.67
CA CYS A 6 18.52 -1.88 -3.04
C CYS A 6 19.10 -0.47 -3.18
N SER A 7 20.11 -0.16 -2.37
CA SER A 7 20.76 1.15 -2.36
C SER A 7 22.27 1.06 -2.56
N GLY A 8 22.91 2.18 -2.93
CA GLY A 8 24.34 2.24 -3.20
C GLY A 8 24.74 1.31 -4.36
N ALA A 9 25.67 0.38 -4.10
CA ALA A 9 26.10 -0.61 -5.10
C ALA A 9 24.95 -1.53 -5.58
N TYR A 10 23.85 -1.61 -4.83
CA TYR A 10 22.67 -2.41 -5.13
C TYR A 10 21.52 -1.56 -5.67
N ALA A 11 21.78 -0.37 -6.21
CA ALA A 11 20.73 0.55 -6.68
C ALA A 11 20.16 0.21 -8.07
N THR A 12 20.43 -0.98 -8.61
CA THR A 12 19.92 -1.45 -9.90
C THR A 12 19.36 -2.87 -9.77
N PRO A 13 18.40 -3.27 -10.62
CA PRO A 13 17.86 -4.64 -10.61
C PRO A 13 18.92 -5.71 -10.96
N ASP A 14 19.94 -5.33 -11.72
CA ASP A 14 21.04 -6.24 -12.04
C ASP A 14 21.92 -6.52 -10.82
N THR A 15 22.13 -5.52 -9.96
CA THR A 15 22.98 -5.64 -8.78
C THR A 15 22.22 -6.03 -7.52
N CYS A 16 20.94 -5.70 -7.38
CA CYS A 16 20.11 -6.08 -6.22
C CYS A 16 19.35 -7.38 -6.48
N LYS A 17 19.89 -8.50 -6.01
CA LYS A 17 19.23 -9.80 -6.09
C LYS A 17 18.42 -10.08 -4.82
N PRO A 18 17.30 -10.82 -4.94
CA PRO A 18 16.58 -11.30 -3.77
C PRO A 18 17.49 -12.15 -2.87
N THR A 19 17.23 -12.06 -1.57
CA THR A 19 17.93 -12.78 -0.50
C THR A 19 16.91 -13.52 0.36
N ASP A 20 17.35 -14.34 1.31
CA ASP A 20 16.45 -15.16 2.16
C ASP A 20 15.34 -14.35 2.86
N TYR A 21 15.62 -13.11 3.29
CA TYR A 21 14.64 -12.27 3.99
C TYR A 21 13.40 -11.90 3.15
N PRO A 22 13.52 -11.19 2.00
CA PRO A 22 12.37 -10.94 1.13
C PRO A 22 11.77 -12.21 0.52
N GLU A 23 12.54 -13.29 0.36
CA GLU A 23 12.04 -14.56 -0.18
C GLU A 23 11.01 -15.22 0.76
N TYR A 24 11.20 -15.12 2.08
CA TYR A 24 10.21 -15.56 3.06
C TYR A 24 8.83 -14.91 2.85
N PHE A 25 8.81 -13.58 2.64
CA PHE A 25 7.57 -12.84 2.40
C PHE A 25 6.97 -13.18 1.04
N LYS A 26 7.83 -13.42 0.03
CA LYS A 26 7.38 -13.82 -1.29
C LYS A 26 6.66 -15.16 -1.27
N ASN A 27 7.20 -16.13 -0.54
CA ASN A 27 6.61 -17.47 -0.44
C ASN A 27 5.26 -17.43 0.30
N SER A 28 5.13 -16.55 1.29
CA SER A 28 3.89 -16.36 2.03
C SER A 28 2.82 -15.64 1.20
N CYS A 29 3.24 -14.64 0.42
CA CYS A 29 2.35 -13.80 -0.40
C CYS A 29 2.92 -13.67 -1.84
N PRO A 30 2.73 -14.68 -2.72
CA PRO A 30 3.39 -14.72 -4.03
C PRO A 30 3.02 -13.57 -4.97
N ARG A 31 1.86 -12.93 -4.74
CA ARG A 31 1.37 -11.80 -5.53
C ARG A 31 1.77 -10.44 -4.97
N ALA A 32 2.41 -10.37 -3.82
CA ALA A 32 2.83 -9.10 -3.21
C ALA A 32 4.31 -8.84 -3.51
N TYR A 33 4.66 -7.56 -3.63
CA TYR A 33 6.04 -7.12 -3.65
C TYR A 33 6.74 -7.51 -2.35
N SER A 34 7.86 -8.24 -2.45
CA SER A 34 8.68 -8.57 -1.28
C SER A 34 10.02 -7.83 -1.23
N TYR A 35 10.52 -7.34 -2.37
CA TYR A 35 11.72 -6.50 -2.48
C TYR A 35 11.54 -5.45 -3.58
N ALA A 36 12.49 -4.51 -3.69
CA ALA A 36 12.32 -3.31 -4.51
C ALA A 36 12.14 -3.57 -6.02
N TYR A 37 12.67 -4.67 -6.54
CA TYR A 37 12.61 -5.02 -7.96
C TYR A 37 11.81 -6.29 -8.24
N ASP A 38 10.77 -6.57 -7.43
CA ASP A 38 9.88 -7.74 -7.58
C ASP A 38 8.73 -7.52 -8.59
N ASP A 39 9.01 -6.88 -9.73
CA ASP A 39 7.99 -6.44 -10.67
C ASP A 39 7.31 -7.60 -11.44
N GLY A 40 8.05 -8.65 -11.77
CA GLY A 40 7.59 -9.73 -12.66
C GLY A 40 6.39 -10.54 -12.18
N THR A 41 6.17 -10.67 -10.86
CA THR A 41 5.04 -11.46 -10.30
C THR A 41 4.13 -10.65 -9.37
N SER A 42 4.46 -9.38 -9.12
CA SER A 42 3.75 -8.51 -8.18
C SER A 42 3.18 -7.25 -8.82
N THR A 43 3.50 -6.98 -10.08
CA THR A 43 2.88 -5.88 -10.84
C THR A 43 1.63 -6.37 -11.54
N PHE A 44 0.51 -5.71 -11.28
CA PHE A 44 -0.74 -5.97 -11.96
C PHE A 44 -1.27 -4.65 -12.54
N THR A 45 -1.74 -4.70 -13.78
CA THR A 45 -2.33 -3.55 -14.46
C THR A 45 -3.71 -3.95 -14.99
N CYS A 46 -4.70 -3.06 -14.78
CA CYS A 46 -6.06 -3.24 -15.26
C CYS A 46 -6.53 -1.92 -15.90
N ALA A 47 -7.10 -1.99 -17.10
CA ALA A 47 -7.71 -0.84 -17.76
C ALA A 47 -9.17 -0.70 -17.31
N SER A 48 -9.61 0.54 -17.05
CA SER A 48 -11.01 0.86 -16.71
C SER A 48 -11.58 0.01 -15.58
N ALA A 49 -10.94 0.02 -14.41
CA ALA A 49 -11.29 -0.84 -13.28
C ALA A 49 -11.72 -0.05 -12.03
N ASP A 50 -12.68 -0.62 -11.31
CA ASP A 50 -12.98 -0.28 -9.92
C ASP A 50 -12.22 -1.24 -8.99
N TYR A 51 -11.78 -0.73 -7.84
CA TYR A 51 -10.94 -1.48 -6.90
C TYR A 51 -11.60 -1.58 -5.52
N VAL A 52 -11.47 -2.74 -4.88
CA VAL A 52 -11.88 -2.98 -3.49
C VAL A 52 -10.65 -3.35 -2.67
N ILE A 53 -10.38 -2.60 -1.61
CA ILE A 53 -9.32 -2.89 -0.64
C ILE A 53 -9.95 -3.56 0.57
N THR A 54 -9.48 -4.76 0.89
CA THR A 54 -9.99 -5.56 2.02
C THR A 54 -8.87 -5.85 3.00
N PHE A 55 -9.04 -5.46 4.26
CA PHE A 55 -8.15 -5.85 5.34
C PHE A 55 -8.55 -7.22 5.88
N CYS A 56 -7.56 -8.09 6.14
CA CYS A 56 -7.77 -9.48 6.54
C CYS A 56 -8.70 -10.25 5.58
N PRO A 57 -8.35 -10.37 4.28
CA PRO A 57 -9.13 -11.15 3.34
C PRO A 57 -9.16 -12.62 3.75
N ALA A 58 -10.25 -13.32 3.44
CA ALA A 58 -10.31 -14.76 3.65
C ALA A 58 -9.14 -15.43 2.87
N PRO A 59 -8.39 -16.36 3.48
CA PRO A 59 -7.29 -17.01 2.81
C PRO A 59 -7.82 -17.75 1.57
N SER A 60 -7.18 -17.55 0.43
CA SER A 60 -7.55 -18.14 -0.87
C SER A 60 -7.48 -19.68 -0.89
N THR A 61 -6.99 -20.32 0.17
CA THR A 61 -6.91 -21.77 0.36
C THR A 61 -7.89 -22.33 1.41
N SER A 62 -8.81 -21.54 1.96
CA SER A 62 -9.90 -22.08 2.78
C SER A 62 -11.02 -22.66 1.93
N GLN A 63 -10.76 -23.78 1.25
CA GLN A 63 -11.80 -24.80 1.08
C GLN A 63 -12.03 -25.40 2.47
N LYS A 64 -12.79 -24.70 3.33
CA LYS A 64 -13.39 -25.36 4.48
C LYS A 64 -14.39 -26.36 3.92
N SER A 65 -13.93 -27.60 3.84
CA SER A 65 -14.71 -28.80 3.56
C SER A 65 -16.05 -28.74 4.30
N SER A 66 -17.13 -28.75 3.52
CA SER A 66 -18.50 -29.15 3.87
C SER A 66 -19.18 -28.55 5.11
N GLY A 67 -20.26 -27.82 4.86
CA GLY A 67 -21.49 -27.90 5.66
C GLY A 67 -21.84 -26.65 6.47
N GLY A 68 -22.76 -25.84 5.93
CA GLY A 68 -23.47 -24.84 6.71
C GLY A 68 -23.77 -23.55 5.96
N GLN A 69 -24.69 -23.61 4.99
CA GLN A 69 -25.48 -22.44 4.62
C GLN A 69 -26.37 -22.09 5.81
N TYR A 70 -26.11 -20.98 6.50
CA TYR A 70 -27.09 -20.37 7.39
C TYR A 70 -27.27 -18.88 7.07
N PRO A 71 -28.51 -18.44 6.80
CA PRO A 71 -28.84 -17.07 6.43
C PRO A 71 -28.89 -16.19 7.70
N GLY A 72 -28.64 -14.89 7.53
CA GLY A 72 -29.03 -13.80 8.44
C GLY A 72 -28.94 -14.05 9.96
N GLY A 73 -27.94 -13.48 10.62
CA GLY A 73 -27.94 -13.38 12.09
C GLY A 73 -26.64 -12.77 12.61
N GLY A 74 -26.75 -11.58 13.21
CA GLY A 74 -25.62 -10.74 13.60
C GLY A 74 -24.67 -11.42 14.60
N SER A 75 -23.39 -11.33 14.30
CA SER A 75 -22.32 -11.39 15.31
C SER A 75 -21.87 -9.96 15.57
N ASN A 76 -22.20 -9.43 16.74
CA ASN A 76 -21.69 -8.15 17.22
C ASN A 76 -20.19 -8.31 17.55
N VAL A 77 -19.34 -8.41 16.53
CA VAL A 77 -17.92 -8.11 16.68
C VAL A 77 -17.79 -6.61 16.45
N SER A 78 -17.82 -5.86 17.55
CA SER A 78 -17.52 -4.43 17.54
C SER A 78 -16.02 -4.27 17.28
N LEU A 79 -15.61 -4.33 16.01
CA LEU A 79 -14.32 -3.84 15.59
C LEU A 79 -14.42 -2.32 15.60
N ILE A 80 -13.99 -1.72 16.72
CA ILE A 80 -13.85 -0.27 16.84
C ILE A 80 -12.75 0.12 15.85
N SER A 81 -13.14 0.48 14.64
CA SER A 81 -12.27 1.11 13.67
C SER A 81 -12.07 2.55 14.13
N SER A 82 -10.93 2.85 14.73
CA SER A 82 -10.52 4.20 15.07
C SER A 82 -10.37 5.01 13.78
N SER A 83 -11.44 5.68 13.35
CA SER A 83 -11.40 6.66 12.29
C SER A 83 -10.63 7.88 12.78
N GLY A 84 -9.31 7.86 12.61
CA GLY A 84 -8.47 9.05 12.75
C GLY A 84 -8.77 10.01 11.61
N VAL A 85 -9.81 10.82 11.77
CA VAL A 85 -10.04 12.01 10.95
C VAL A 85 -8.97 13.04 11.30
N LEU A 86 -7.91 13.12 10.48
CA LEU A 86 -7.15 14.36 10.42
C LEU A 86 -8.04 15.38 9.72
N ALA A 87 -8.81 16.11 10.54
CA ALA A 87 -9.50 17.31 10.11
C ALA A 87 -8.44 18.34 9.69
N TYR A 88 -8.03 18.30 8.42
CA TYR A 88 -7.46 19.47 7.79
C TYR A 88 -8.59 20.50 7.69
N GLY A 89 -8.67 21.36 8.70
CA GLY A 89 -9.60 22.48 8.75
C GLY A 89 -9.42 23.41 7.55
N PRO A 90 -10.44 24.20 7.20
CA PRO A 90 -10.44 25.01 6.00
C PRO A 90 -9.59 26.27 6.21
N LEU A 91 -8.28 26.19 5.95
CA LEU A 91 -7.48 27.37 5.64
C LEU A 91 -6.54 27.16 4.42
N PRO A 92 -7.03 26.67 3.26
CA PRO A 92 -6.24 26.65 2.03
C PRO A 92 -6.03 28.05 1.41
N PHE A 93 -6.73 29.08 1.89
CA PHE A 93 -6.63 30.42 1.33
C PHE A 93 -5.38 31.19 1.77
N LEU A 94 -4.95 31.02 3.03
CA LEU A 94 -3.78 31.73 3.54
C LEU A 94 -2.46 31.12 3.04
N THR A 95 -2.41 29.80 2.87
CA THR A 95 -1.21 29.14 2.29
C THR A 95 -1.05 29.49 0.82
N SER A 96 -2.15 29.53 0.05
CA SER A 96 -2.13 29.97 -1.34
C SER A 96 -1.70 31.43 -1.48
N LEU A 97 -2.25 32.33 -0.63
CA LEU A 97 -1.88 33.75 -0.63
C LEU A 97 -0.40 33.96 -0.28
N MET A 98 0.12 33.25 0.73
CA MET A 98 1.53 33.34 1.11
C MET A 98 2.47 32.82 0.03
N ILE A 99 2.12 31.73 -0.67
CA ILE A 99 2.90 31.21 -1.79
C ILE A 99 2.91 32.20 -2.96
N THR A 100 1.77 32.83 -3.28
CA THR A 100 1.71 33.85 -4.34
C THR A 100 2.51 35.11 -3.98
N ILE A 101 2.47 35.57 -2.73
CA ILE A 101 3.24 36.74 -2.28
C ILE A 101 4.74 36.45 -2.34
N LEU A 102 5.18 35.28 -1.87
CA LEU A 102 6.57 34.87 -1.96
C LEU A 102 7.04 34.74 -3.41
N ALA A 103 6.22 34.19 -4.30
CA ALA A 103 6.56 34.05 -5.72
C ALA A 103 6.72 35.42 -6.40
N VAL A 104 5.85 36.40 -6.11
CA VAL A 104 5.97 37.77 -6.65
C VAL A 104 7.24 38.45 -6.12
N ILE A 105 7.53 38.36 -4.81
CA ILE A 105 8.73 38.97 -4.22
C ILE A 105 10.03 38.40 -4.82
N PHE A 106 10.08 37.09 -5.11
CA PHE A 106 11.27 36.45 -5.67
C PHE A 106 11.45 36.61 -7.18
N PHE A 107 10.37 36.87 -7.93
CA PHE A 107 10.45 37.07 -9.39
C PHE A 107 10.55 38.54 -9.81
N ASP A 108 10.18 39.50 -8.95
CA ASP A 108 10.30 40.95 -9.20
C ASP A 108 11.54 41.60 -8.52
N LEU A 109 12.54 40.80 -8.08
CA LEU A 109 13.85 41.29 -7.60
C LEU A 109 15.01 40.87 -8.51
#